data_AF-A0A2I4AJT3-F1
#
_entry.id   AF-A0A2I4AJT3-F1
#
_cell.length_a   1.000
_cell.length_b   1.000
_cell.length_c   1.000
_cell.angle_alpha   90.00
_cell.angle_beta   90.00
_cell.angle_gamma   90.00
#
_symmetry.space_group_name_H-M   'P 1'
#
loop_
_entity.id
_entity.type
_entity.pdbx_description
1 polymer ?
#
loop_
_entity_poly.entity_id
_entity_poly.type
_entity_poly.pdbx_seq_one_letter_code
_entity_poly.pdbx_strand_id
1 'polypeptide(L)'
;MKTSFKSPAAPRPRADGGHSGVSANMMKKKNPHKKQRTSVGPSKTLVQPRRNIVGCRIQHIWKEGSKSSQWKGTVLDQVPVNPSLYLIKYDGFDCVYGLELYSDERVVGLEVLPDRVAPARVNDSLLAETMIGKAVEHMFETEEGPKEEW
;
A
#
# COMPACT_ATOMS: atom_id res chain seq x y z
N MET A 1 -51.58 12.84 34.73
CA MET A 1 -51.55 13.59 36.01
C MET A 1 -51.17 15.05 35.72
N LYS A 2 -51.55 16.00 36.57
CA LYS A 2 -51.47 17.46 36.29
C LYS A 2 -50.25 18.13 36.97
N THR A 3 -49.98 19.36 36.54
CA THR A 3 -48.86 20.25 36.90
C THR A 3 -48.93 20.89 38.29
N SER A 4 -47.78 21.42 38.76
CA SER A 4 -47.64 22.59 39.64
C SER A 4 -46.26 23.22 39.33
N PHE A 5 -46.06 24.51 39.01
CA PHE A 5 -46.30 25.77 39.77
C PHE A 5 -45.58 25.75 41.15
N LYS A 6 -44.85 26.79 41.63
CA LYS A 6 -44.80 28.24 41.29
C LYS A 6 -43.51 28.91 41.85
N SER A 7 -43.15 30.11 41.41
CA SER A 7 -42.09 30.99 42.01
C SER A 7 -42.69 32.17 42.81
N PRO A 8 -41.96 32.71 43.81
CA PRO A 8 -41.61 34.16 43.90
C PRO A 8 -40.21 34.40 44.55
N ALA A 9 -39.62 35.60 44.77
CA ALA A 9 -39.63 36.94 44.15
C ALA A 9 -38.37 37.74 44.66
N ALA A 10 -38.06 38.92 44.09
CA ALA A 10 -36.86 39.77 44.37
C ALA A 10 -37.07 40.75 45.58
N PRO A 11 -36.28 41.85 45.88
CA PRO A 11 -35.08 42.45 45.21
C PRO A 11 -33.96 43.14 46.09
N ARG A 12 -32.81 43.51 45.45
CA ARG A 12 -31.92 44.74 45.53
C ARG A 12 -31.63 45.49 46.88
N PRO A 13 -30.49 46.25 47.10
CA PRO A 13 -29.92 47.25 46.15
C PRO A 13 -28.41 47.71 46.24
N ARG A 14 -28.01 48.60 45.28
CA ARG A 14 -26.91 49.64 45.32
C ARG A 14 -25.43 49.16 45.38
N ALA A 15 -24.39 49.87 44.90
CA ALA A 15 -24.16 51.00 43.94
C ALA A 15 -22.61 51.08 43.66
N ASP A 16 -21.96 51.94 42.85
CA ASP A 16 -22.34 52.97 41.84
C ASP A 16 -21.12 53.29 40.90
N GLY A 17 -21.31 54.11 39.85
CA GLY A 17 -20.27 54.78 39.03
C GLY A 17 -19.53 53.94 37.95
N GLY A 18 -19.24 54.42 36.74
CA GLY A 18 -19.54 55.71 36.07
C GLY A 18 -18.51 56.05 34.95
N HIS A 19 -18.93 56.86 33.96
CA HIS A 19 -18.11 57.59 32.94
C HIS A 19 -17.87 56.99 31.52
N SER A 20 -18.79 57.32 30.61
CA SER A 20 -18.66 57.91 29.26
C SER A 20 -17.35 57.90 28.44
N GLY A 21 -17.43 57.68 27.09
CA GLY A 21 -16.30 58.00 26.17
C GLY A 21 -16.38 57.61 24.67
N VAL A 22 -17.19 58.32 23.88
CA VAL A 22 -17.18 58.57 22.40
C VAL A 22 -16.15 57.90 21.44
N SER A 23 -16.69 57.14 20.47
CA SER A 23 -16.51 57.14 18.99
C SER A 23 -15.21 57.56 18.22
N ALA A 24 -14.93 56.76 17.16
CA ALA A 24 -14.50 57.10 15.78
C ALA A 24 -13.02 57.17 15.30
N ASN A 25 -12.77 56.38 14.24
CA ASN A 25 -12.07 56.71 12.96
C ASN A 25 -10.54 56.54 12.69
N MET A 26 -10.29 55.88 11.53
CA MET A 26 -9.28 56.12 10.47
C MET A 26 -7.82 55.59 10.51
N MET A 27 -7.59 54.59 9.63
CA MET A 27 -6.53 54.43 8.60
C MET A 27 -5.01 54.39 8.89
N LYS A 28 -4.37 53.43 8.18
CA LYS A 28 -2.98 53.34 7.65
C LYS A 28 -1.80 53.04 8.60
N LYS A 29 -1.12 51.91 8.33
CA LYS A 29 0.36 51.83 8.25
C LYS A 29 0.81 50.76 7.22
N LYS A 30 2.01 50.92 6.64
CA LYS A 30 2.55 50.12 5.50
C LYS A 30 3.76 49.26 5.88
N ASN A 31 3.93 48.13 5.17
CA ASN A 31 5.19 47.43 4.83
C ASN A 31 6.02 46.79 5.99
N PRO A 32 6.99 45.86 5.72
CA PRO A 32 7.52 45.39 4.43
C PRO A 32 7.51 43.84 4.22
N HIS A 33 8.13 43.40 3.12
CA HIS A 33 8.19 42.00 2.66
C HIS A 33 8.96 41.04 3.59
N LYS A 34 8.55 39.76 3.62
CA LYS A 34 9.40 38.64 4.02
C LYS A 34 9.32 37.51 2.97
N LYS A 35 10.27 37.48 2.04
CA LYS A 35 10.48 36.33 1.14
C LYS A 35 10.93 35.14 1.98
N GLN A 36 10.09 34.11 2.18
CA GLN A 36 10.59 32.84 2.70
C GLN A 36 11.20 32.04 1.55
N ARG A 37 12.53 32.12 1.50
CA ARG A 37 13.41 31.49 0.52
C ARG A 37 13.28 29.96 0.61
N THR A 38 13.16 29.29 -0.54
CA THR A 38 13.12 27.83 -0.63
C THR A 38 14.44 27.24 -0.15
N SER A 39 14.43 26.61 1.02
CA SER A 39 15.57 25.83 1.50
C SER A 39 15.52 24.42 0.90
N VAL A 40 16.05 24.28 -0.32
CA VAL A 40 16.56 22.98 -0.79
C VAL A 40 17.78 22.62 0.07
N GLY A 41 17.51 22.00 1.22
CA GLY A 41 18.51 21.19 1.90
C GLY A 41 18.84 19.97 1.01
N PRO A 42 20.04 19.38 1.14
CA PRO A 42 20.35 18.16 0.43
C PRO A 42 19.36 17.08 0.90
N SER A 43 18.46 16.68 0.01
CA SER A 43 17.60 15.51 0.22
C SER A 43 18.52 14.31 0.35
N LYS A 44 18.87 13.96 1.60
CA LYS A 44 19.16 12.57 1.94
C LYS A 44 17.96 11.81 1.37
N THR A 45 18.21 10.99 0.35
CA THR A 45 17.24 10.04 -0.15
C THR A 45 16.89 9.14 1.02
N LEU A 46 15.78 9.47 1.70
CA LEU A 46 15.11 8.56 2.60
C LEU A 46 14.83 7.34 1.74
N VAL A 47 15.67 6.31 1.93
CA VAL A 47 15.42 4.97 1.41
C VAL A 47 14.07 4.61 2.00
N GLN A 48 13.03 4.73 1.17
CA GLN A 48 11.69 4.38 1.61
C GLN A 48 11.78 2.95 2.12
N PRO A 49 11.24 2.65 3.31
CA PRO A 49 11.21 1.27 3.80
C PRO A 49 10.65 0.40 2.68
N ARG A 50 11.46 -0.54 2.17
CA ARG A 50 11.06 -1.39 1.05
C ARG A 50 9.75 -2.05 1.47
N ARG A 51 8.67 -1.74 0.76
CA ARG A 51 7.35 -2.28 1.08
C ARG A 51 7.46 -3.79 0.97
N ASN A 52 6.85 -4.53 1.90
CA ASN A 52 6.69 -5.95 1.71
C ASN A 52 5.82 -6.18 0.47
N ILE A 53 6.38 -6.84 -0.55
CA ILE A 53 5.70 -7.16 -1.81
C ILE A 53 5.21 -8.61 -1.88
N VAL A 54 5.46 -9.43 -0.85
CA VAL A 54 4.96 -10.81 -0.78
C VAL A 54 3.42 -10.80 -0.78
N GLY A 55 2.81 -11.63 -1.62
CA GLY A 55 1.37 -11.66 -1.89
C GLY A 55 0.85 -10.56 -2.82
N CYS A 56 1.71 -9.63 -3.26
CA CYS A 56 1.31 -8.61 -4.24
C CYS A 56 1.42 -9.12 -5.68
N ARG A 57 0.56 -8.57 -6.54
CA ARG A 57 0.75 -8.61 -7.99
C ARG A 57 1.82 -7.61 -8.38
N ILE A 58 2.66 -7.97 -9.33
CA ILE A 58 3.74 -7.11 -9.86
C ILE A 58 3.70 -7.09 -11.39
N GLN A 59 4.25 -6.02 -11.96
CA GLN A 59 4.68 -5.99 -13.36
C GLN A 59 6.09 -5.42 -13.49
N HIS A 60 6.83 -5.87 -14.49
CA HIS A 60 8.11 -5.28 -14.88
C HIS A 60 8.40 -5.58 -16.35
N ILE A 61 9.42 -4.93 -16.89
CA ILE A 61 10.08 -5.32 -18.13
C ILE A 61 11.19 -6.32 -17.78
N TRP A 62 11.32 -7.37 -18.58
CA TRP A 62 12.51 -8.21 -18.64
C TRP A 62 13.32 -7.81 -19.88
N LYS A 63 14.62 -7.58 -19.71
CA LYS A 63 15.54 -7.25 -20.81
C LYS A 63 16.52 -8.38 -21.07
N GLU A 64 16.67 -8.72 -22.35
CA GLU A 64 17.64 -9.69 -22.84
C GLU A 64 18.36 -9.11 -24.05
N GLY A 65 19.53 -8.51 -23.82
CA GLY A 65 20.24 -7.73 -24.82
C GLY A 65 19.41 -6.55 -25.34
N SER A 66 19.13 -6.55 -26.64
CA SER A 66 18.27 -5.55 -27.30
C SER A 66 16.77 -5.88 -27.24
N LYS A 67 16.39 -7.08 -26.79
CA LYS A 67 14.98 -7.50 -26.67
C LYS A 67 14.44 -7.15 -25.29
N SER A 68 13.14 -6.86 -25.25
CA SER A 68 12.42 -6.62 -24.00
C SER A 68 11.00 -7.16 -24.06
N SER A 69 10.55 -7.82 -23.00
CA SER A 69 9.18 -8.31 -22.84
C SER A 69 8.59 -7.82 -21.51
N GLN A 70 7.27 -7.59 -21.47
CA GLN A 70 6.58 -7.22 -20.23
C GLN A 70 6.07 -8.48 -19.52
N TRP A 71 6.34 -8.59 -18.22
CA TRP A 71 5.96 -9.71 -17.39
C TRP A 71 5.03 -9.25 -16.27
N LYS A 72 4.05 -10.10 -15.95
CA LYS A 72 3.11 -9.92 -14.84
C LYS A 72 3.04 -11.21 -14.04
N GLY A 73 2.95 -11.08 -12.72
CA GLY A 73 2.97 -12.23 -11.83
C GLY A 73 2.65 -11.88 -10.39
N THR A 74 2.76 -12.88 -9.53
CA THR A 74 2.53 -12.78 -8.09
C THR A 74 3.80 -13.15 -7.35
N VAL A 75 4.24 -12.31 -6.42
CA VAL A 75 5.32 -12.67 -5.48
C VAL A 75 4.76 -13.64 -4.44
N LEU A 76 5.26 -14.86 -4.44
CA LEU A 76 4.83 -15.93 -3.54
C LEU A 76 5.49 -15.82 -2.17
N ASP A 77 6.81 -15.58 -2.14
CA ASP A 77 7.61 -15.54 -0.91
C ASP A 77 8.92 -14.73 -1.10
N GLN A 78 9.58 -14.42 0.01
CA GLN A 78 10.91 -13.81 0.08
C GLN A 78 11.84 -14.75 0.87
N VAL A 79 12.93 -15.21 0.24
CA VAL A 79 13.76 -16.29 0.79
C VAL A 79 14.45 -15.83 2.09
N PRO A 80 14.22 -16.46 3.26
CA PRO A 80 14.73 -15.96 4.54
C PRO A 80 16.26 -15.88 4.64
N VAL A 81 16.97 -16.80 3.97
CA VAL A 81 18.44 -16.85 3.93
C VAL A 81 19.07 -15.91 2.89
N ASN A 82 18.29 -15.40 1.94
CA ASN A 82 18.69 -14.32 1.03
C ASN A 82 17.50 -13.39 0.77
N PRO A 83 17.30 -12.34 1.60
CA PRO A 83 16.19 -11.40 1.45
C PRO A 83 16.20 -10.57 0.15
N SER A 84 17.24 -10.64 -0.68
CA SER A 84 17.19 -10.07 -2.03
C SER A 84 16.37 -10.93 -2.98
N LEU A 85 16.31 -12.25 -2.75
CA LEU A 85 15.68 -13.25 -3.62
C LEU A 85 14.20 -13.43 -3.30
N TYR A 86 13.36 -13.26 -4.32
CA TYR A 86 11.91 -13.48 -4.27
C TYR A 86 11.54 -14.69 -5.11
N LEU A 87 10.49 -15.40 -4.70
CA LEU A 87 9.84 -16.45 -5.49
C LEU A 87 8.62 -15.85 -6.20
N ILE A 88 8.52 -16.00 -7.52
CA ILE A 88 7.47 -15.40 -8.35
C ILE A 88 6.79 -16.47 -9.21
N LYS A 89 5.45 -16.47 -9.25
CA LYS A 89 4.65 -17.16 -10.27
C LYS A 89 4.22 -16.15 -11.32
N TYR A 90 4.66 -16.34 -12.56
CA TYR A 90 4.24 -15.50 -13.68
C TYR A 90 2.91 -15.97 -14.29
N ASP A 91 2.19 -15.04 -14.92
CA ASP A 91 0.95 -15.34 -15.64
C ASP A 91 1.27 -16.17 -16.90
N GLY A 92 0.53 -17.25 -17.11
CA GLY A 92 0.69 -18.12 -18.29
C GLY A 92 1.86 -19.12 -18.25
N PHE A 93 2.62 -19.19 -17.15
CA PHE A 93 3.73 -20.15 -16.97
C PHE A 93 3.61 -20.87 -15.64
N ASP A 94 3.69 -22.20 -15.62
CA ASP A 94 3.47 -22.98 -14.38
C ASP A 94 4.65 -23.00 -13.41
N CYS A 95 5.86 -22.79 -13.94
CA CYS A 95 7.09 -22.71 -13.13
C CYS A 95 7.08 -21.55 -12.13
N VAL A 96 7.74 -21.76 -10.99
CA VAL A 96 8.12 -20.72 -10.04
C VAL A 96 9.54 -20.24 -10.35
N TYR A 97 9.74 -18.93 -10.37
CA TYR A 97 11.01 -18.29 -10.70
C TYR A 97 11.61 -17.63 -9.46
N GLY A 98 12.92 -17.81 -9.24
CA GLY A 98 13.68 -17.07 -8.23
C GLY A 98 14.40 -15.89 -8.86
N LEU A 99 14.09 -14.65 -8.45
CA LEU A 99 14.77 -13.45 -8.94
C LEU A 99 15.10 -12.46 -7.82
N GLU A 100 16.25 -11.79 -7.93
CA GLU A 100 16.56 -10.64 -7.10
C GLU A 100 15.99 -9.34 -7.71
N LEU A 101 14.67 -9.16 -7.58
CA LEU A 101 13.87 -8.14 -8.27
C LEU A 101 14.37 -6.67 -8.14
N TYR A 102 15.23 -6.36 -7.16
CA TYR A 102 15.78 -5.03 -6.91
C TYR A 102 17.27 -4.86 -7.28
N SER A 103 17.95 -5.94 -7.69
CA SER A 103 19.38 -5.97 -8.04
C SER A 103 19.64 -6.53 -9.44
N ASP A 104 18.75 -7.34 -10.00
CA ASP A 104 18.88 -7.90 -11.34
C ASP A 104 18.66 -6.83 -12.42
N GLU A 105 19.72 -6.47 -13.15
CA GLU A 105 19.71 -5.43 -14.19
C GLU A 105 18.74 -5.74 -15.36
N ARG A 106 18.33 -7.00 -15.52
CA ARG A 106 17.33 -7.42 -16.51
C ARG A 106 15.91 -7.00 -16.12
N VAL A 107 15.66 -6.80 -14.81
CA VAL A 107 14.37 -6.35 -14.27
C VAL A 107 14.32 -4.82 -14.30
N VAL A 108 13.48 -4.27 -15.17
CA VAL A 108 13.37 -2.81 -15.37
C VAL A 108 11.94 -2.34 -15.16
N GLY A 109 11.77 -1.24 -14.43
CA GLY A 109 10.45 -0.65 -14.19
C GLY A 109 9.53 -1.54 -13.35
N LEU A 110 10.07 -2.15 -12.30
CA LEU A 110 9.28 -2.93 -11.34
C LEU A 110 8.22 -2.06 -10.67
N GLU A 111 6.96 -2.45 -10.85
CA GLU A 111 5.78 -1.82 -10.28
C GLU A 111 4.95 -2.85 -9.51
N VAL A 112 4.45 -2.44 -8.35
CA VAL A 112 3.48 -3.23 -7.56
C VAL A 112 2.09 -2.82 -8.00
N LEU A 113 1.35 -3.77 -8.56
CA LEU A 113 -0.02 -3.57 -9.02
C LEU A 113 -0.98 -3.44 -7.82
N PRO A 114 -2.11 -2.73 -7.95
CA PRO A 114 -3.09 -2.59 -6.86
C PRO A 114 -3.79 -3.92 -6.53
N ASP A 115 -3.85 -4.84 -7.49
CA ASP A 115 -4.48 -6.13 -7.36
C ASP A 115 -3.74 -7.01 -6.34
N ARG A 116 -4.50 -7.64 -5.44
CA ARG A 116 -4.02 -8.71 -4.57
C ARG A 116 -4.67 -10.01 -4.99
N VAL A 117 -3.90 -11.09 -4.96
CA VAL A 117 -4.47 -12.43 -5.24
C VAL A 117 -5.47 -12.76 -4.14
N ALA A 118 -6.70 -13.07 -4.54
CA ALA A 118 -7.72 -13.52 -3.62
C ALA A 118 -7.31 -14.89 -3.02
N PRO A 119 -7.47 -15.11 -1.70
CA PRO A 119 -7.26 -16.43 -1.11
C PRO A 119 -8.17 -17.46 -1.78
N ALA A 120 -7.58 -18.49 -2.39
CA ALA A 120 -8.32 -19.62 -2.91
C ALA A 120 -8.89 -20.46 -1.76
N ARG A 121 -10.07 -21.06 -1.98
CA ARG A 121 -10.60 -22.08 -1.07
C ARG A 121 -10.10 -23.45 -1.53
N VAL A 122 -9.55 -24.24 -0.61
CA VAL A 122 -9.26 -25.64 -0.85
C VAL A 122 -10.57 -26.42 -0.73
N ASN A 123 -10.94 -27.18 -1.77
CA ASN A 123 -12.22 -27.91 -1.81
C ASN A 123 -12.21 -29.15 -0.90
N ASP A 124 -11.08 -29.87 -0.87
CA ASP A 124 -10.85 -31.01 0.02
C ASP A 124 -9.48 -30.83 0.71
N SER A 125 -9.51 -30.34 1.96
CA SER A 125 -8.29 -30.11 2.75
C SER A 125 -7.61 -31.43 3.14
N LEU A 126 -8.38 -32.49 3.37
CA LEU A 126 -7.85 -33.78 3.81
C LEU A 126 -7.10 -34.47 2.67
N LEU A 127 -7.65 -34.44 1.44
CA LEU A 127 -6.95 -34.91 0.26
C LEU A 127 -5.69 -34.08 0.00
N ALA A 128 -5.79 -32.75 0.05
CA ALA A 128 -4.65 -31.86 -0.15
C ALA A 128 -3.51 -32.14 0.84
N GLU A 129 -3.82 -32.29 2.14
CA GLU A 129 -2.85 -32.69 3.16
C GLU A 129 -2.27 -34.11 2.92
N THR A 130 -3.11 -35.05 2.49
CA THR A 130 -2.71 -36.44 2.21
C THR A 130 -1.73 -36.53 1.03
N MET A 131 -1.82 -35.64 0.05
CA MET A 131 -0.93 -35.60 -1.13
C MET A 131 0.46 -35.03 -0.81
N ILE A 132 0.65 -34.30 0.29
CA ILE A 132 1.95 -33.69 0.62
C ILE A 132 3.01 -34.77 0.87
N GLY A 133 4.11 -34.70 0.12
CA GLY A 133 5.23 -35.65 0.23
C GLY A 133 4.93 -37.04 -0.33
N LYS A 134 3.89 -37.22 -1.14
CA LYS A 134 3.62 -38.45 -1.90
C LYS A 134 4.28 -38.40 -3.27
N ALA A 135 4.66 -39.57 -3.78
CA ALA A 135 4.83 -39.74 -5.21
C ALA A 135 3.45 -39.63 -5.88
N VAL A 136 3.42 -39.02 -7.07
CA VAL A 136 2.25 -38.85 -7.92
C VAL A 136 2.67 -39.16 -9.35
N GLU A 137 1.73 -39.62 -10.17
CA GLU A 137 1.86 -39.65 -11.61
C GLU A 137 1.07 -38.46 -12.14
N HIS A 138 1.73 -37.48 -12.76
CA HIS A 138 1.05 -36.30 -13.29
C HIS A 138 0.86 -36.43 -14.81
N MET A 139 -0.39 -36.65 -15.23
CA MET A 139 -0.74 -36.76 -16.64
C MET A 139 -0.81 -35.38 -17.32
N PHE A 140 -0.20 -35.25 -18.49
CA PHE A 140 -0.34 -34.07 -19.34
C PHE A 140 -1.11 -34.40 -20.64
N GLU A 141 -1.84 -33.40 -21.14
CA GLU A 141 -2.47 -33.46 -22.46
C GLU A 141 -1.55 -32.80 -23.49
N THR A 142 -1.39 -33.45 -24.65
CA THR A 142 -0.64 -32.91 -25.80
C THR A 142 -1.60 -32.65 -26.96
N GLU A 143 -1.17 -31.88 -27.97
CA GLU A 143 -1.97 -31.62 -29.18
C GLU A 143 -2.32 -32.91 -29.95
N GLU A 144 -1.58 -34.00 -29.75
CA GLU A 144 -1.83 -35.33 -30.35
C GLU A 144 -2.69 -36.26 -29.46
N GLY A 145 -3.10 -35.81 -28.28
CA GLY A 145 -3.85 -36.58 -27.28
C GLY A 145 -3.14 -36.69 -25.92
N PRO A 146 -3.72 -37.42 -24.95
CA PRO A 146 -3.11 -37.61 -23.63
C PRO A 146 -1.83 -38.44 -23.76
N LYS A 147 -0.71 -37.90 -23.28
CA LYS A 147 0.59 -38.59 -23.34
C LYS A 147 1.58 -38.03 -22.33
N GLU A 148 2.40 -38.96 -21.84
CA GLU A 148 3.48 -38.79 -20.87
C GLU A 148 3.05 -38.68 -19.40
N GLU A 149 3.55 -39.65 -18.63
CA GLU A 149 3.54 -39.72 -17.17
C GLU A 149 4.86 -39.12 -16.67
N TRP A 150 4.80 -38.27 -15.64
CA TRP A 150 5.94 -37.63 -14.98
C TRP A 150 5.79 -37.72 -13.46
#